data_AF-A0A2V5Q428-F1
#
_entry.id   AF-A0A2V5Q428-F1
#
_cell.length_a   1.000
_cell.length_b   1.000
_cell.length_c   1.000
_cell.angle_alpha   90.00
_cell.angle_beta   90.00
_cell.angle_gamma   90.00
#
_symmetry.space_group_name_H-M   'P 1'
#
loop_
_entity.id
_entity.type
_entity.pdbx_description
1 polymer ?
#
loop_
_entity_poly.entity_id
_entity_poly.type
_entity_poly.pdbx_seq_one_letter_code
_entity_poly.pdbx_strand_id
1 'polypeptide(L)'
;FFAGARLPAFKLEIIGLVSVMVFAILGPMLVFLPRLAAARRAGLREFGVLASHYVREFDRKWLRGGAPADESLLGSGDIQSLADLGNSYAVVNEMRLMPFTMRNLLQLAAITLLPIAPLLLTMIPLEELLERFLKVVF
;
A
#
# COMPACT_ATOMS: atom_id res chain seq x y z
N PHE A 1 36.31 6.47 27.30
CA PHE A 1 35.51 6.62 28.53
C PHE A 1 34.39 7.62 28.25
N PHE A 2 33.15 7.14 28.07
CA PHE A 2 31.99 8.00 27.83
C PHE A 2 31.55 8.64 29.16
N ALA A 3 32.17 9.77 29.47
CA ALA A 3 31.91 10.52 30.70
C ALA A 3 30.58 11.28 30.59
N GLY A 4 29.54 10.79 31.30
CA GLY A 4 28.38 11.61 31.68
C GLY A 4 27.34 11.93 30.61
N ALA A 5 27.30 11.22 29.49
CA ALA A 5 26.28 11.45 28.46
C ALA A 5 24.91 10.93 28.91
N ARG A 6 23.95 11.85 29.10
CA ARG A 6 22.54 11.55 29.42
C ARG A 6 21.80 11.06 28.16
N LEU A 7 20.75 10.26 28.35
CA LEU A 7 19.81 9.69 27.36
C LEU A 7 19.60 10.45 26.02
N PRO A 8 19.49 11.79 25.95
CA PRO A 8 19.28 12.50 24.68
C PRO A 8 20.43 12.39 23.66
N ALA A 9 21.67 12.09 24.05
CA ALA A 9 22.80 12.05 23.13
C ALA A 9 22.69 10.89 22.11
N PHE A 10 22.46 9.67 22.58
CA PHE A 10 22.37 8.49 21.71
C PHE A 10 20.98 8.31 21.06
N LYS A 11 19.92 8.89 21.63
CA LYS A 11 18.57 8.78 21.06
C LYS A 11 18.48 9.45 19.68
N LEU A 12 19.12 10.61 19.51
CA LEU A 12 19.18 11.32 18.23
C LEU A 12 20.00 10.53 17.21
N GLU A 13 21.11 9.93 17.62
CA GLU A 13 21.96 9.10 16.75
C GLU A 13 21.22 7.84 16.26
N ILE A 14 20.48 7.16 17.14
CA ILE A 14 19.73 5.94 16.79
C ILE A 14 18.56 6.28 15.85
N ILE A 15 17.79 7.33 16.16
CA ILE A 15 16.70 7.78 15.28
C ILE A 15 17.26 8.23 13.94
N GLY A 16 18.38 8.96 13.95
CA GLY A 16 19.09 9.38 12.75
C GLY A 16 19.54 8.20 11.90
N LEU A 17 20.17 7.19 12.52
CA LEU A 17 20.61 5.97 11.83
C LEU A 17 19.46 5.21 11.20
N VAL A 18 18.39 4.93 11.96
CA VAL A 18 17.21 4.22 11.44
C VAL A 18 16.58 5.01 10.30
N SER A 19 16.46 6.33 10.45
CA SER A 19 15.91 7.20 9.41
C SER A 19 16.78 7.16 8.15
N VAL A 20 18.10 7.33 8.28
CA VAL A 20 19.04 7.27 7.15
C VAL A 20 18.98 5.91 6.44
N MET A 21 18.93 4.80 7.17
CA MET A 21 18.80 3.46 6.58
C MET A 21 17.48 3.26 5.84
N VAL A 22 16.36 3.67 6.46
CA VAL A 22 15.03 3.62 5.82
C VAL A 22 15.02 4.47 4.54
N PHE A 23 15.54 5.70 4.59
CA PHE A 23 15.60 6.57 3.41
C PHE A 23 16.59 6.06 2.36
N ALA A 24 17.73 5.49 2.74
CA ALA A 24 18.69 4.92 1.79
C ALA A 24 18.10 3.74 1.01
N ILE A 25 17.24 2.94 1.63
CA ILE A 25 16.64 1.74 1.01
C ILE A 25 15.32 2.09 0.30
N LEU A 26 14.40 2.78 0.97
CA LEU A 26 13.05 3.06 0.44
C LEU A 26 12.96 4.38 -0.30
N GLY A 27 13.85 5.34 -0.04
CA GLY A 27 13.90 6.62 -0.72
C GLY A 27 14.06 6.48 -2.24
N PRO A 28 15.01 5.68 -2.76
CA PRO A 28 15.15 5.44 -4.20
C PRO A 28 13.88 4.90 -4.85
N MET A 29 13.08 4.11 -4.13
CA MET A 29 11.83 3.59 -4.66
C MET A 29 10.79 4.69 -4.94
N LEU A 30 10.86 5.83 -4.26
CA LEU A 30 9.93 6.96 -4.49
C LEU A 30 10.05 7.56 -5.89
N VAL A 31 11.14 7.31 -6.62
CA VAL A 31 11.29 7.71 -8.03
C VAL A 31 10.23 7.06 -8.93
N PHE A 32 9.69 5.89 -8.53
CA PHE A 32 8.62 5.22 -9.27
C PHE A 32 7.23 5.80 -9.01
N LEU A 33 7.05 6.60 -7.95
CA LEU A 33 5.77 7.18 -7.56
C LEU A 33 5.07 7.96 -8.69
N PRO A 34 5.72 8.91 -9.40
CA PRO A 34 5.06 9.63 -10.50
C PRO A 34 4.66 8.71 -11.64
N ARG A 35 5.46 7.67 -11.93
CA ARG A 35 5.17 6.69 -12.99
C ARG A 35 3.98 5.80 -12.62
N LEU A 36 3.95 5.27 -11.40
CA LEU A 36 2.82 4.49 -10.87
C LEU A 36 1.54 5.33 -10.83
N ALA A 37 1.64 6.59 -10.39
CA ALA A 37 0.49 7.49 -10.37
C ALA A 37 -0.02 7.83 -11.78
N ALA A 38 0.89 8.02 -12.76
CA ALA A 38 0.52 8.22 -14.15
C ALA A 38 -0.16 6.97 -14.74
N ALA A 39 0.39 5.79 -14.50
CA ALA A 39 -0.19 4.52 -14.92
C ALA A 39 -1.59 4.30 -14.31
N ARG A 40 -1.76 4.58 -13.01
CA ARG A 40 -3.07 4.47 -12.33
C ARG A 40 -4.10 5.37 -12.97
N ARG A 41 -3.75 6.64 -13.20
CA ARG A 41 -4.64 7.61 -13.84
C ARG A 41 -4.97 7.24 -15.28
N ALA A 42 -3.99 6.76 -16.04
CA ALA A 42 -4.21 6.33 -17.42
C ALA A 42 -5.18 5.13 -17.46
N GLY A 43 -4.91 4.09 -16.67
CA GLY A 43 -5.78 2.92 -16.60
C GLY A 43 -7.18 3.25 -16.08
N LEU A 44 -7.31 4.07 -15.02
CA LEU A 44 -8.63 4.46 -14.51
C LEU A 44 -9.48 5.20 -15.55
N ARG A 45 -8.85 6.01 -16.41
CA ARG A 45 -9.58 6.68 -17.51
C ARG A 45 -10.02 5.67 -18.57
N GLU A 46 -9.11 4.81 -19.02
CA GLU A 46 -9.39 3.86 -20.10
C GLU A 46 -10.42 2.81 -19.67
N PHE A 47 -10.17 2.12 -18.56
CA PHE A 47 -11.09 1.14 -18.01
C PHE A 47 -12.38 1.79 -17.49
N GLY A 48 -12.32 3.02 -16.98
CA GLY A 48 -13.52 3.75 -16.54
C GLY A 48 -14.47 4.11 -17.68
N VAL A 49 -13.94 4.53 -18.83
CA VAL A 49 -14.75 4.79 -20.04
C VAL A 49 -15.37 3.49 -20.54
N LEU A 50 -14.58 2.42 -20.64
CA LEU A 50 -15.07 1.11 -21.07
C LEU A 50 -16.15 0.56 -20.12
N ALA A 51 -15.88 0.57 -18.81
CA ALA A 51 -16.82 0.14 -17.78
C ALA A 51 -18.13 0.94 -17.84
N SER A 52 -18.04 2.26 -17.94
CA SER A 52 -19.21 3.12 -18.02
C SER A 52 -20.04 2.86 -19.27
N HIS A 53 -19.38 2.63 -20.41
CA HIS A 53 -20.08 2.29 -21.65
C HIS A 53 -20.78 0.94 -21.54
N TYR A 54 -20.06 -0.09 -21.09
CA TYR A 54 -20.59 -1.44 -20.97
C TYR A 54 -21.77 -1.51 -19.97
N VAL A 55 -21.65 -0.86 -18.82
CA VAL A 55 -22.73 -0.81 -17.81
C VAL A 55 -23.99 -0.14 -18.35
N ARG A 56 -23.85 0.94 -19.15
CA ARG A 56 -25.01 1.59 -19.79
C ARG A 56 -25.69 0.69 -20.81
N GLU A 57 -24.90 -0.02 -21.63
CA GLU A 57 -25.43 -0.96 -22.60
C GLU A 57 -26.10 -2.16 -21.92
N PHE A 58 -25.50 -2.65 -20.84
CA PHE A 58 -26.08 -3.70 -20.01
C PHE A 58 -27.41 -3.26 -19.37
N ASP A 59 -27.48 -2.06 -18.79
CA ASP A 59 -28.73 -1.49 -18.24
C ASP A 59 -29.80 -1.40 -19.33
N ARG A 60 -29.46 -0.85 -20.50
CA ARG A 60 -30.39 -0.71 -21.62
C ARG A 60 -30.94 -2.05 -22.09
N LYS A 61 -30.07 -3.05 -22.26
CA LYS A 61 -30.47 -4.39 -22.72
C LYS A 61 -31.28 -5.12 -21.64
N TRP A 62 -30.74 -5.26 -20.45
CA TRP A 62 -31.26 -6.20 -19.45
C TRP A 62 -32.19 -5.58 -18.41
N LEU A 63 -31.99 -4.31 -18.03
CA LEU A 63 -32.78 -3.65 -16.98
C LEU A 63 -33.92 -2.79 -17.55
N ARG A 64 -33.79 -2.29 -18.79
CA ARG A 64 -34.80 -1.47 -19.47
C ARG A 64 -35.63 -2.22 -20.52
N GLY A 65 -35.46 -3.55 -20.60
CA GLY A 65 -36.23 -4.40 -21.50
C GLY A 65 -35.83 -4.29 -22.98
N GLY A 66 -34.57 -3.94 -23.27
CA GLY A 66 -34.03 -3.92 -24.63
C GLY A 66 -33.60 -5.29 -25.17
N ALA A 67 -33.62 -6.34 -24.34
CA ALA A 67 -33.27 -7.69 -24.72
C ALA A 67 -34.36 -8.34 -25.61
N PRO A 68 -33.98 -9.14 -26.63
CA PRO A 68 -34.91 -9.99 -27.37
C PRO A 68 -35.71 -10.91 -26.43
N ALA A 69 -36.95 -11.25 -26.81
CA ALA A 69 -37.85 -12.05 -25.97
C ALA A 69 -37.37 -13.51 -25.75
N ASP A 70 -36.51 -14.00 -26.64
CA ASP A 70 -35.88 -15.33 -26.60
C ASP A 70 -34.53 -15.34 -25.86
N GLU A 71 -34.00 -14.18 -25.47
CA GLU A 71 -32.73 -14.05 -24.77
C GLU A 71 -32.93 -13.92 -23.25
N SER A 72 -32.43 -14.88 -22.48
CA SER A 72 -32.47 -14.84 -21.01
C SER A 72 -31.21 -14.20 -20.43
N LEU A 73 -31.38 -13.32 -19.44
CA LEU A 73 -30.26 -12.79 -18.66
C LEU A 73 -29.47 -13.91 -17.98
N LEU A 74 -30.19 -14.86 -17.36
CA LEU A 74 -29.61 -16.04 -16.73
C LEU A 74 -29.06 -16.96 -17.82
N GLY A 75 -27.75 -17.22 -17.76
CA GLY A 75 -27.02 -17.99 -18.76
C GLY A 75 -26.37 -17.14 -19.86
N SER A 76 -26.64 -15.82 -19.92
CA SER A 76 -25.93 -14.93 -20.84
C SER A 76 -24.47 -14.76 -20.44
N GLY A 77 -23.58 -14.59 -21.42
CA GLY A 77 -22.18 -14.22 -21.18
C GLY A 77 -22.02 -12.77 -20.71
N ASP A 78 -23.06 -11.93 -20.82
CA ASP A 78 -23.02 -10.52 -20.48
C ASP A 78 -22.83 -10.28 -18.98
N ILE A 79 -23.46 -11.11 -18.13
CA ILE A 79 -23.32 -10.99 -16.66
C ILE A 79 -21.90 -11.32 -16.21
N GLN A 80 -21.26 -12.33 -16.83
CA GLN A 80 -19.89 -12.69 -16.54
C GLN A 80 -18.93 -11.61 -17.04
N SER A 81 -19.15 -11.12 -18.27
CA SER A 81 -18.35 -10.04 -18.84
C SER A 81 -18.42 -8.76 -18.00
N LEU A 82 -19.59 -8.43 -17.43
CA LEU A 82 -19.76 -7.33 -16.48
C LEU A 82 -18.90 -7.54 -15.21
N ALA A 83 -18.88 -8.76 -14.67
CA ALA A 83 -18.06 -9.09 -13.51
C ALA A 83 -16.56 -9.02 -13.82
N ASP A 84 -16.14 -9.57 -14.96
CA ASP A 84 -14.75 -9.54 -15.43
C ASP A 84 -14.25 -8.10 -15.65
N LEU A 85 -15.12 -7.23 -16.18
CA LEU A 85 -14.85 -5.81 -16.33
C LEU A 85 -14.72 -5.10 -14.98
N GLY A 86 -15.60 -5.42 -14.02
CA GLY A 86 -15.50 -4.92 -12.65
C GLY A 86 -14.19 -5.31 -11.98
N ASN A 87 -13.79 -6.58 -12.10
CA ASN A 87 -12.52 -7.08 -11.58
C ASN A 87 -11.32 -6.38 -12.24
N SER A 88 -11.35 -6.21 -13.56
CA SER A 88 -10.28 -5.52 -14.29
C SER A 88 -10.12 -4.07 -13.86
N TYR A 89 -11.24 -3.35 -13.68
CA TYR A 89 -11.22 -1.98 -13.17
C TYR A 89 -10.72 -1.91 -11.71
N ALA A 90 -11.14 -2.86 -10.87
CA ALA A 90 -10.75 -2.92 -9.47
C ALA A 90 -9.23 -3.07 -9.30
N VAL A 91 -8.58 -3.92 -10.10
CA VAL A 91 -7.11 -4.09 -10.10
C VAL A 91 -6.38 -2.75 -10.31
N VAL A 92 -6.83 -1.96 -11.28
CA VAL A 92 -6.24 -0.64 -11.56
C VAL A 92 -6.56 0.36 -10.44
N ASN A 93 -7.79 0.33 -9.94
CA ASN A 93 -8.23 1.21 -8.87
C ASN A 93 -7.48 0.96 -7.56
N GLU A 94 -7.20 -0.30 -7.23
CA GLU A 94 -6.49 -0.73 -6.03
C GLU A 94 -4.97 -0.67 -6.16
N MET A 95 -4.46 -0.30 -7.34
CA MET A 95 -3.02 -0.19 -7.58
C MET A 95 -2.38 0.78 -6.58
N ARG A 96 -1.39 0.27 -5.84
CA ARG A 96 -0.65 1.05 -4.84
C ARG A 96 0.29 2.03 -5.52
N LEU A 97 0.27 3.27 -5.03
CA LEU A 97 1.17 4.31 -5.50
C LEU A 97 2.55 4.19 -4.85
N MET A 98 2.59 3.78 -3.58
CA MET A 98 3.83 3.55 -2.86
C MET A 98 4.33 2.11 -3.11
N PRO A 99 5.58 1.93 -3.55
CA PRO A 99 6.17 0.63 -3.84
C PRO A 99 6.62 -0.14 -2.58
N PHE A 100 6.19 0.29 -1.40
CA PHE A 100 6.45 -0.38 -0.13
C PHE A 100 5.25 -0.22 0.81
N THR A 101 5.23 -1.04 1.86
CA THR A 101 4.16 -1.05 2.86
C THR A 101 4.69 -0.62 4.23
N MET A 102 3.79 -0.32 5.17
CA MET A 102 4.17 -0.09 6.58
C MET A 102 4.89 -1.30 7.19
N ARG A 103 4.54 -2.53 6.76
CA ARG A 103 5.27 -3.74 7.16
C ARG A 103 6.74 -3.68 6.74
N ASN A 104 7.03 -3.22 5.52
CA ASN A 104 8.40 -3.08 5.03
C ASN A 104 9.17 -2.04 5.87
N LEU A 105 8.50 -0.93 6.23
CA LEU A 105 9.07 0.12 7.07
C LEU A 105 9.46 -0.41 8.46
N LEU A 106 8.53 -1.09 9.12
CA LEU A 106 8.72 -1.67 10.45
C LEU A 106 9.76 -2.79 10.45
N GLN A 107 9.77 -3.62 9.42
CA GLN A 107 10.76 -4.70 9.27
C GLN A 107 12.17 -4.14 9.09
N LEU A 108 12.34 -3.10 8.25
CA LEU A 108 13.63 -2.44 8.08
C LEU A 108 14.09 -1.76 9.36
N ALA A 109 13.19 -1.09 10.09
CA ALA A 109 13.50 -0.50 11.38
C ALA A 109 13.96 -1.58 12.39
N ALA A 110 13.25 -2.69 12.49
CA ALA A 110 13.60 -3.80 13.38
C ALA A 110 14.95 -4.42 13.03
N ILE A 111 15.21 -4.69 11.74
CA ILE A 111 16.50 -5.23 11.27
C ILE A 111 17.64 -4.24 11.55
N THR A 112 17.41 -2.94 11.36
CA THR A 112 18.41 -1.89 11.63
C THR A 112 18.74 -1.81 13.13
N LEU A 113 17.75 -2.02 14.00
CA LEU A 113 17.92 -1.98 15.45
C LEU A 113 18.52 -3.27 16.03
N LEU A 114 18.40 -4.40 15.33
CA LEU A 114 18.83 -5.72 15.81
C LEU A 114 20.30 -5.76 16.28
N PRO A 115 21.29 -5.21 15.55
CA PRO A 115 22.69 -5.23 15.98
C PRO A 115 22.95 -4.37 17.23
N ILE A 116 22.13 -3.35 17.46
CA ILE A 116 22.28 -2.39 18.57
C ILE A 116 21.37 -2.79 19.76
N ALA A 117 20.50 -3.78 19.58
CA ALA A 117 19.59 -4.26 20.59
C ALA A 117 20.28 -4.65 21.91
N PRO A 118 21.43 -5.37 21.93
CA PRO A 118 22.12 -5.69 23.17
C PRO A 118 22.53 -4.43 23.95
N LEU A 119 23.06 -3.41 23.25
CA LEU A 119 23.44 -2.14 23.85
C LEU A 119 22.21 -1.39 24.37
N LEU A 120 21.13 -1.36 23.60
CA LEU A 120 19.87 -0.73 24.00
C LEU A 120 19.30 -1.36 25.27
N LEU A 121 19.31 -2.69 25.38
CA LEU A 121 18.79 -3.42 26.54
C LEU A 121 19.64 -3.23 27.80
N THR A 122 20.92 -2.85 27.66
CA THR A 122 21.72 -2.44 28.82
C THR A 122 21.39 -1.04 29.33
N MET A 123 20.74 -0.20 28.52
CA MET A 123 20.46 1.20 28.84
C MET A 123 18.98 1.51 29.08
N ILE A 124 18.06 0.77 28.44
CA ILE A 124 16.61 0.95 28.51
C ILE A 124 15.97 -0.41 28.81
N PRO A 125 15.06 -0.51 29.80
CA PRO A 125 14.32 -1.74 30.06
C PRO A 125 13.54 -2.22 28.83
N LEU A 126 13.48 -3.54 28.61
CA LEU A 126 12.81 -4.14 27.47
C LEU A 126 11.32 -3.78 27.41
N GLU A 127 10.68 -3.68 28.58
CA GLU A 127 9.26 -3.35 28.72
C GLU A 127 8.96 -1.96 28.15
N GLU A 128 9.82 -0.98 28.46
CA GLU A 128 9.68 0.38 27.96
C GLU A 128 9.88 0.48 26.44
N LEU A 129 10.78 -0.34 25.88
CA LEU A 129 10.98 -0.44 24.44
C LEU A 129 9.76 -1.05 23.72
N LEU A 130 9.19 -2.11 24.30
CA LEU A 130 8.00 -2.77 23.77
C LEU A 130 6.78 -1.85 23.80
N GLU A 131 6.54 -1.15 24.91
CA GLU A 131 5.44 -0.17 24.99
C GLU A 131 5.55 0.92 23.92
N ARG A 132 6.76 1.46 23.73
CA ARG A 132 7.01 2.48 22.70
C ARG A 132 6.81 1.94 21.29
N PHE A 133 7.25 0.71 21.01
CA PHE A 133 7.05 0.06 19.72
C PHE A 133 5.57 -0.16 19.44
N LEU A 134 4.82 -0.69 20.42
CA LEU A 134 3.39 -0.96 20.28
C LEU A 134 2.60 0.33 19.99
N LYS A 135 2.91 1.46 20.64
CA LYS A 135 2.27 2.77 20.36
C LYS A 135 2.52 3.33 18.96
N VAL A 136 3.57 2.87 18.27
CA VAL A 136 3.89 3.30 16.90
C VAL A 136 3.19 2.40 15.88
N VAL A 137 2.94 1.15 16.24
CA VAL A 137 2.34 0.14 15.36
C VAL A 137 0.82 0.08 15.47
N PHE A 138 0.27 0.32 16.67
CA PHE A 138 -1.15 0.26 17.02
C PHE A 138 -1.65 1.61 17.51
#